data_AF-A0A8T6N3G2-F1
#
_entry.id   AF-A0A8T6N3G2-F1
#
_cell.length_a   1.000
_cell.length_b   1.000
_cell.length_c   1.000
_cell.angle_alpha   90.00
_cell.angle_beta   90.00
_cell.angle_gamma   90.00
#
_symmetry.space_group_name_H-M   'P 1'
#
loop_
_entity.id
_entity.type
_entity.pdbx_description
1 polymer ?
#
loop_
_entity_poly.entity_id
_entity_poly.type
_entity_poly.pdbx_seq_one_letter_code
_entity_poly.pdbx_strand_id
1 'polypeptide(L)'
;MEIKKDQIYTFKLNSGEELVAKVVDIDSDHCGSYYMIDHPVSIAPAQNGVQMIPSAFTLNLEKTGRLNTNSITMVFETNPEVESNYRTATSGIITPEKKILKG
;
A
#
# COMPACT_ATOMS: atom_id res chain seq x y z
N MET A 1 9.19 4.16 -16.19
CA MET A 1 8.74 4.89 -14.99
C MET A 1 9.86 4.85 -13.98
N GLU A 2 10.13 5.96 -13.30
CA GLU A 2 11.11 6.02 -12.20
C GLU A 2 10.35 6.09 -10.87
N ILE A 3 10.66 5.18 -9.94
CA ILE A 3 10.05 5.13 -8.61
C ILE A 3 10.75 6.13 -7.70
N LYS A 4 9.99 6.92 -6.95
CA LYS A 4 10.50 7.96 -6.07
C LYS A 4 10.17 7.67 -4.61
N LYS A 5 11.03 8.14 -3.70
CA LYS A 5 10.77 8.09 -2.27
C LYS A 5 9.58 8.99 -1.90
N ASP A 6 8.92 8.65 -0.81
CA ASP A 6 7.75 9.33 -0.25
C ASP A 6 6.55 9.42 -1.20
N GLN A 7 6.47 8.49 -2.16
CA GLN A 7 5.35 8.35 -3.09
C GLN A 7 4.66 7.00 -2.90
N ILE A 8 3.36 6.97 -3.20
CA ILE A 8 2.53 5.77 -3.13
C ILE A 8 2.46 5.15 -4.52
N TYR A 9 2.68 3.85 -4.59
CA TYR A 9 2.58 3.08 -5.82
C TYR A 9 1.77 1.81 -5.60
N THR A 10 1.25 1.30 -6.72
CA THR A 10 0.66 -0.04 -6.77
C THR A 10 1.63 -0.99 -7.45
N PHE A 11 1.84 -2.12 -6.80
CA PHE A 11 2.70 -3.21 -7.24
C PHE A 11 1.83 -4.43 -7.52
N LYS A 12 1.73 -4.83 -8.80
CA LYS A 12 1.17 -6.13 -9.15
C LYS A 12 2.22 -7.19 -8.84
N LEU A 13 1.92 -8.08 -7.90
CA LEU A 13 2.86 -9.14 -7.52
C LEU A 13 2.65 -10.39 -8.37
N ASN A 14 3.68 -11.25 -8.42
CA ASN A 14 3.61 -12.54 -9.11
C ASN A 14 2.56 -13.48 -8.51
N SER A 15 2.11 -13.24 -7.27
CA SER A 15 0.97 -13.92 -6.64
C SER A 15 -0.38 -13.54 -7.24
N GLY A 16 -0.44 -12.48 -8.04
CA GLY A 16 -1.65 -11.96 -8.68
C GLY A 16 -2.35 -10.84 -7.88
N GLU A 17 -1.94 -10.58 -6.65
CA GLU A 17 -2.49 -9.48 -5.85
C GLU A 17 -1.90 -8.12 -6.25
N GLU A 18 -2.63 -7.05 -5.95
CA GLU A 18 -2.17 -5.67 -6.05
C GLU A 18 -1.87 -5.15 -4.66
N LEU A 19 -0.60 -4.85 -4.40
CA LEU A 19 -0.11 -4.27 -3.16
C LEU A 19 0.06 -2.76 -3.36
N VAL A 20 -0.57 -1.97 -2.51
CA VAL A 20 -0.42 -0.52 -2.43
C VAL A 20 0.42 -0.18 -1.21
N ALA A 21 1.47 0.60 -1.41
CA ALA A 21 2.31 1.06 -0.32
C ALA A 21 3.06 2.35 -0.68
N LYS A 22 3.43 3.11 0.35
CA LYS A 22 4.38 4.22 0.22
C LYS A 22 5.80 3.66 0.19
N VAL A 23 6.58 4.06 -0.81
CA VAL A 23 8.02 3.75 -0.89
C VAL A 23 8.77 4.76 -0.05
N VAL A 24 9.48 4.30 0.98
CA VAL A 24 10.29 5.17 1.86
C VAL A 24 11.76 5.12 1.50
N ASP A 25 12.22 4.03 0.89
CA ASP A 25 13.58 3.92 0.39
C ASP A 25 13.69 2.97 -0.81
N ILE A 26 14.77 3.14 -1.58
CA ILE A 26 15.10 2.34 -2.76
C ILE A 26 16.55 1.94 -2.61
N ASP A 27 16.81 0.65 -2.52
CA ASP A 27 18.13 0.14 -2.18
C ASP A 27 18.38 -1.23 -2.84
N SER A 28 19.60 -1.75 -2.70
CA SER A 28 20.04 -3.02 -3.24
C SER A 28 21.12 -3.63 -2.37
N ASP A 29 21.05 -4.94 -2.20
CA ASP A 29 22.08 -5.72 -1.51
C ASP A 29 22.51 -6.93 -2.37
N HIS A 30 23.24 -7.85 -1.75
CA HIS A 30 23.72 -9.08 -2.40
C HIS A 30 22.58 -10.00 -2.86
N CYS A 31 21.34 -9.80 -2.39
CA CYS A 31 20.16 -10.54 -2.82
C CYS A 31 19.36 -9.81 -3.92
N GLY A 32 19.79 -8.63 -4.35
CA GLY A 32 19.18 -7.83 -5.41
C GLY A 32 18.53 -6.54 -4.90
N SER A 33 17.83 -5.85 -5.80
CA SER A 33 17.15 -4.60 -5.49
C SER A 33 15.86 -4.81 -4.69
N TYR A 34 15.52 -3.84 -3.85
CA TYR A 34 14.31 -3.85 -3.05
C TYR A 34 13.80 -2.44 -2.78
N TYR A 35 12.50 -2.35 -2.49
CA TYR A 35 11.89 -1.15 -1.96
C TYR A 35 11.64 -1.32 -0.48
N MET A 36 12.02 -0.32 0.32
CA MET A 36 11.51 -0.21 1.68
C MET A 36 10.14 0.44 1.60
N ILE A 37 9.13 -0.26 2.09
CA ILE A 37 7.73 0.13 1.97
C ILE A 37 7.06 0.25 3.33
N ASP A 38 6.12 1.18 3.41
CA ASP A 38 5.39 1.52 4.62
C ASP A 38 3.92 1.10 4.50
N HIS A 39 3.35 0.55 5.58
CA HIS A 39 1.96 0.11 5.68
C HIS A 39 1.38 -0.56 4.41
N PRO A 40 1.92 -1.72 3.96
CA PRO A 40 1.44 -2.37 2.75
C PRO A 40 0.01 -2.90 2.90
N VAL A 41 -0.84 -2.59 1.93
CA VAL A 41 -2.22 -3.10 1.84
C VAL A 41 -2.49 -3.72 0.48
N SER A 42 -3.20 -4.84 0.46
CA SER A 42 -3.64 -5.51 -0.75
C SER A 42 -5.07 -5.07 -1.11
N ILE A 43 -5.32 -4.96 -2.41
CA ILE A 43 -6.64 -4.59 -2.94
C ILE A 43 -7.46 -5.85 -3.23
N ALA A 44 -8.68 -5.90 -2.69
CA ALA A 44 -9.65 -6.95 -2.94
C ALA A 44 -10.95 -6.35 -3.52
N PRO A 45 -11.65 -7.05 -4.44
CA PRO A 45 -12.98 -6.65 -4.88
C PRO A 45 -13.99 -6.70 -3.74
N ALA A 46 -14.88 -5.70 -3.67
CA ALA A 46 -16.00 -5.63 -2.74
C ALA A 46 -17.29 -5.26 -3.48
N GLN A 47 -18.45 -5.41 -2.82
CA GLN A 47 -19.75 -5.09 -3.43
C GLN A 47 -19.83 -3.65 -3.93
N ASN A 48 -19.16 -2.71 -3.26
CA ASN A 48 -19.16 -1.28 -3.58
C ASN A 48 -17.76 -0.78 -3.99
N GLY A 49 -17.06 -1.54 -4.85
CA GLY A 49 -15.76 -1.14 -5.38
C GLY A 49 -14.61 -1.97 -4.82
N VAL A 50 -13.64 -1.31 -4.19
CA VAL A 50 -12.41 -1.96 -3.69
C VAL A 50 -12.30 -1.87 -2.18
N GLN A 51 -11.80 -2.94 -1.57
CA GLN A 51 -11.45 -3.02 -0.16
C GLN A 51 -9.92 -3.11 -0.01
N MET A 52 -9.38 -2.42 0.98
CA MET A 52 -7.98 -2.56 1.39
C MET A 52 -7.88 -3.52 2.58
N ILE A 53 -6.96 -4.47 2.49
CA ILE A 53 -6.67 -5.46 3.52
C ILE A 53 -5.17 -5.40 3.79
N PRO A 54 -4.69 -5.50 5.05
CA PRO A 54 -3.25 -5.57 5.31
C PRO A 54 -2.58 -6.68 4.48
N SER A 55 -1.52 -6.37 3.74
CA SER A 55 -0.81 -7.39 2.95
C SER A 55 -0.04 -8.38 3.83
N ALA A 56 0.28 -7.98 5.06
CA ALA A 56 0.97 -8.82 6.03
C ALA A 56 0.44 -8.55 7.45
N PHE A 57 -0.40 -9.45 7.97
CA PHE A 57 -1.01 -9.33 9.30
C PHE A 57 -0.01 -9.44 10.47
N THR A 58 1.18 -9.96 10.21
CA THR A 58 2.25 -10.12 11.20
C THR A 58 3.33 -9.06 11.09
N LEU A 59 3.22 -8.13 10.13
CA LEU A 59 4.16 -7.02 10.02
C LEU A 59 3.98 -6.08 11.21
N ASN A 60 5.10 -5.68 11.82
CA ASN A 60 5.09 -4.61 12.80
C ASN A 60 4.87 -3.27 12.07
N LEU A 61 3.71 -2.65 12.29
CA LEU A 61 3.29 -1.41 11.61
C LEU A 61 4.18 -0.19 11.94
N GLU A 62 4.95 -0.25 13.03
CA GLU A 62 5.96 0.77 13.38
C GLU A 62 7.26 0.62 12.57
N LYS A 63 7.36 -0.41 11.72
CA LYS A 63 8.53 -0.72 10.91
C LYS A 63 8.17 -0.84 9.44
N THR A 64 9.16 -0.56 8.61
CA THR A 64 9.08 -0.70 7.16
C THR A 64 9.30 -2.14 6.72
N GLY A 65 8.54 -2.60 5.74
CA GLY A 65 8.74 -3.89 5.08
C GLY A 65 9.72 -3.77 3.92
N ARG A 66 10.43 -4.86 3.61
CA ARG A 66 11.27 -4.98 2.40
C ARG A 66 10.48 -5.68 1.30
N LEU A 67 10.22 -5.00 0.20
CA LEU A 67 9.60 -5.56 -1.01
C LEU A 67 10.69 -5.91 -2.04
N ASN A 68 10.83 -7.20 -2.32
CA ASN A 68 11.77 -7.69 -3.33
C ASN A 68 11.25 -7.35 -4.74
N THR A 69 12.06 -6.69 -5.57
CA THR A 69 11.63 -6.28 -6.92
C THR A 69 11.41 -7.45 -7.87
N ASN A 70 12.04 -8.59 -7.62
CA ASN A 70 11.84 -9.81 -8.44
C ASN A 70 10.45 -10.43 -8.26
N SER A 71 9.71 -10.03 -7.21
CA SER A 71 8.35 -10.48 -6.95
C SER A 71 7.28 -9.64 -7.65
N ILE A 72 7.68 -8.60 -8.39
CA ILE A 72 6.79 -7.62 -9.00
C ILE A 72 6.66 -7.87 -10.49
N THR A 73 5.42 -8.06 -10.96
CA THR A 73 5.08 -8.19 -12.38
C THR A 73 4.87 -6.82 -13.03
N MET A 74 4.25 -5.87 -12.34
CA MET A 74 4.00 -4.51 -12.83
C MET A 74 4.07 -3.49 -11.71
N VAL A 75 4.51 -2.27 -12.04
CA VAL A 75 4.43 -1.10 -11.15
C VAL A 75 3.75 0.03 -11.89
N PHE A 76 2.84 0.72 -11.21
CA PHE A 76 2.12 1.85 -11.76
C PHE A 76 1.73 2.86 -10.68
N GLU A 77 1.42 4.08 -11.11
CA GLU A 77 0.86 5.11 -10.24
C GLU A 77 -0.48 4.63 -9.70
N THR A 78 -0.65 4.71 -8.38
CA THR A 78 -1.92 4.38 -7.74
C THR A 78 -2.99 5.36 -8.19
N ASN A 79 -4.19 4.89 -8.47
CA ASN A 79 -5.27 5.82 -8.83
C ASN A 79 -5.60 6.75 -7.64
N PRO A 80 -6.11 7.97 -7.88
CA PRO A 80 -6.30 8.95 -6.80
C PRO A 80 -7.26 8.49 -5.69
N GLU A 81 -8.27 7.69 -6.02
CA GLU A 81 -9.24 7.17 -5.05
C GLU A 81 -8.60 6.17 -4.07
N VAL A 82 -7.86 5.19 -4.59
CA VAL A 82 -7.13 4.20 -3.79
C VAL A 82 -6.03 4.87 -3.00
N GLU A 83 -5.33 5.86 -3.57
CA GLU A 83 -4.33 6.62 -2.84
C GLU A 83 -4.93 7.39 -1.65
N SER A 84 -6.08 8.06 -1.85
CA SER A 84 -6.80 8.75 -0.79
C SER A 84 -7.27 7.79 0.31
N ASN A 85 -7.80 6.64 -0.08
CA ASN A 85 -8.22 5.59 0.84
C ASN A 85 -7.01 5.07 1.63
N TYR A 86 -5.90 4.76 0.97
CA TYR A 86 -4.65 4.33 1.59
C TYR A 86 -4.17 5.34 2.64
N ARG A 87 -4.12 6.63 2.29
CA ARG A 87 -3.70 7.69 3.22
C ARG A 87 -4.62 7.76 4.44
N THR A 88 -5.92 7.63 4.24
CA THR A 88 -6.90 7.63 5.33
C THR A 88 -6.65 6.43 6.26
N ALA A 89 -6.50 5.23 5.70
CA ALA A 89 -6.29 3.99 6.46
C ALA A 89 -4.95 3.98 7.23
N THR A 90 -3.91 4.62 6.70
CA THR A 90 -2.55 4.61 7.28
C THR A 90 -2.25 5.82 8.17
N SER A 91 -3.06 6.88 8.11
CA SER A 91 -2.90 8.06 8.98
C SER A 91 -3.30 7.83 10.45
N GLY A 92 -3.95 6.70 10.78
CA GLY A 92 -4.51 6.45 12.10
C GLY A 92 -5.73 7.32 12.45
N ILE A 93 -6.14 8.24 11.57
CA ILE A 93 -7.37 9.03 11.72
C ILE A 93 -8.53 8.21 11.18
N ILE A 94 -9.08 7.33 12.03
CA ILE A 94 -10.48 6.94 11.88
C ILE A 94 -11.26 8.22 12.15
N THR A 95 -11.66 8.94 11.09
CA THR A 95 -12.65 10.01 11.26
C THR A 95 -13.95 9.29 11.58
N PRO A 96 -14.47 9.33 12.83
CA PRO A 96 -15.75 8.71 13.08
C PRO A 96 -16.76 9.39 12.17
N GLU A 97 -17.49 8.62 11.37
CA GLU A 97 -18.64 9.16 10.65
C GLU A 97 -19.49 9.91 11.67
N LYS A 98 -19.64 11.23 11.47
CA LYS A 98 -20.59 12.00 12.26
C LYS A 98 -21.95 11.39 12.00
N LYS A 99 -22.41 10.53 12.92
CA LYS A 99 -23.83 10.20 13.04
C LYS A 99 -24.53 11.54 13.18
N ILE A 100 -25.16 11.98 12.10
CA ILE A 100 -26.10 13.08 12.14
C ILE A 100 -27.22 12.59 13.07
N LEU A 101 -27.16 13.04 14.31
CA LEU A 101 -28.27 12.88 15.26
C LEU A 101 -29.43 13.65 14.64
N LYS A 102 -30.37 12.93 14.03
CA LYS A 102 -31.70 13.46 13.73
C LYS A 102 -32.38 13.71 15.07
N GLY A 103 -32.30 14.95 15.54
CA GLY A 103 -33.25 15.55 16.47
C GLY A 103 -34.28 16.35 15.68
#